data_AF-X1L964-F1
#
_entry.id   AF-X1L964-F1
#
_cell.length_a   1.000
_cell.length_b   1.000
_cell.length_c   1.000
_cell.angle_alpha   90.00
_cell.angle_beta   90.00
_cell.angle_gamma   90.00
#
_symmetry.space_group_name_H-M   'P 1'
#
loop_
_entity.id
_entity.type
_entity.pdbx_description
1 polymer ?
#
loop_
_entity_poly.entity_id
_entity_poly.type
_entity_poly.pdbx_seq_one_letter_code
_entity_poly.pdbx_strand_id
1 'polypeptide(L)'
;MSKPEPPEITGDKITIHTVKGGPLTTHLIPPEIVPYLEHFKPYATDYMSHMFLRMLDKVGIRVGAGYGWHSIRRALATELLLSDASALNILRFMRWSDASVKGEFGMLTIYAKKDQARIDQEIFKIHPFLPYWI
;
A
#
# COMPACT_ATOMS: atom_id res chain seq x y z
N MET A 1 18.04 7.35 -9.93
CA MET A 1 17.48 7.28 -8.56
C MET A 1 18.10 6.10 -7.85
N SER A 2 18.42 6.22 -6.55
CA SER A 2 18.92 5.09 -5.75
C SER A 2 17.84 4.01 -5.62
N LYS A 3 18.25 2.73 -5.62
CA LYS A 3 17.33 1.62 -5.35
C LYS A 3 16.93 1.68 -3.88
N PRO A 4 15.64 1.44 -3.55
CA PRO A 4 15.24 1.27 -2.16
C PRO A 4 15.92 0.04 -1.56
N GLU A 5 16.18 0.09 -0.27
CA GLU A 5 16.61 -1.10 0.48
C GLU A 5 15.52 -2.17 0.40
N PRO A 6 15.89 -3.46 0.32
CA PRO A 6 14.93 -4.54 0.30
C PRO A 6 14.12 -4.54 1.60
N PRO A 7 12.81 -4.83 1.55
CA PRO A 7 12.00 -4.93 2.75
C PRO A 7 12.41 -6.15 3.58
N GLU A 8 12.23 -6.05 4.88
CA GLU A 8 12.44 -7.16 5.81
C GLU A 8 11.11 -7.90 6.03
N ILE A 9 11.13 -9.22 5.87
CA ILE A 9 9.97 -10.07 6.12
C ILE A 9 10.22 -10.86 7.39
N THR A 10 9.30 -10.80 8.35
CA THR A 10 9.40 -11.53 9.62
C THR A 10 8.03 -12.09 9.97
N GLY A 11 7.88 -13.41 9.84
CA GLY A 11 6.60 -14.08 10.04
C GLY A 11 5.54 -13.57 9.04
N ASP A 12 4.43 -13.07 9.58
CA ASP A 12 3.30 -12.50 8.85
C ASP A 12 3.44 -10.98 8.61
N LYS A 13 4.65 -10.42 8.69
CA LYS A 13 4.87 -8.97 8.59
C LYS A 13 5.94 -8.62 7.57
N ILE A 14 5.71 -7.50 6.88
CA ILE A 14 6.68 -6.84 6.03
C ILE A 14 7.02 -5.46 6.61
N THR A 15 8.31 -5.17 6.75
CA THR A 15 8.83 -3.88 7.17
C THR A 15 9.50 -3.20 5.99
N ILE A 16 8.99 -2.02 5.63
CA ILE A 16 9.43 -1.24 4.47
C ILE A 16 10.35 -0.11 4.96
N HIS A 17 11.56 -0.09 4.40
CA HIS A 17 12.53 0.98 4.56
C HIS A 17 12.18 2.14 3.64
N THR A 18 12.15 3.36 4.18
CA THR A 18 11.85 4.54 3.36
C THR A 18 13.14 5.06 2.71
N VAL A 19 13.03 5.50 1.45
CA VAL A 19 14.17 5.94 0.61
C VAL A 19 14.99 7.09 1.22
N LYS A 20 14.43 7.84 2.18
CA LYS A 20 15.05 9.04 2.78
C LYS A 20 15.31 8.92 4.28
N GLY A 21 15.44 7.71 4.84
CA GLY A 21 15.67 7.53 6.29
C GLY A 21 14.51 7.98 7.16
N GLY A 22 13.31 8.10 6.57
CA GLY A 22 12.06 8.28 7.29
C GLY A 22 11.64 7.01 8.05
N PRO A 23 10.57 7.10 8.85
CA PRO A 23 10.18 6.05 9.78
C PRO A 23 9.90 4.73 9.08
N LEU A 24 10.40 3.64 9.66
CA LEU A 24 10.06 2.28 9.25
C LEU A 24 8.56 2.07 9.34
N THR A 25 8.03 1.36 8.36
CA THR A 25 6.61 1.07 8.28
C THR A 25 6.40 -0.43 8.18
N THR A 26 5.72 -0.99 9.18
CA THR A 26 5.38 -2.41 9.21
C THR A 26 3.93 -2.62 8.80
N HIS A 27 3.68 -3.67 8.02
CA HIS A 27 2.37 -4.07 7.55
C HIS A 27 2.18 -5.58 7.74
N LEU A 28 0.97 -6.02 8.11
CA LEU A 28 0.65 -7.44 8.05
C LEU A 28 0.64 -7.92 6.60
N ILE A 29 1.08 -9.15 6.36
CA ILE A 29 1.03 -9.79 5.04
C ILE A 29 -0.20 -10.70 5.06
N PRO A 30 -1.18 -10.47 4.18
CA PRO A 30 -2.29 -11.40 4.05
C PRO A 30 -1.80 -12.71 3.40
N PRO A 31 -2.33 -13.89 3.80
CA PRO A 31 -1.87 -15.19 3.33
C PRO A 31 -1.77 -15.32 1.80
N GLU A 32 -2.69 -14.69 1.06
CA GLU A 32 -2.78 -14.68 -0.40
C GLU A 32 -1.54 -14.06 -1.06
N ILE A 33 -0.84 -13.15 -0.36
CA ILE A 33 0.34 -12.44 -0.89
C ILE A 33 1.64 -13.18 -0.56
N VAL A 34 1.65 -14.03 0.47
CA VAL A 34 2.88 -14.71 0.96
C VAL A 34 3.65 -15.42 -0.17
N PRO A 35 3.02 -16.20 -1.07
CA PRO A 35 3.74 -16.90 -2.14
C PRO A 35 4.48 -15.97 -3.10
N TYR A 36 4.02 -14.73 -3.25
CA TYR A 36 4.56 -13.76 -4.19
C TYR A 36 5.78 -13.00 -3.64
N LEU A 37 6.03 -13.09 -2.32
CA LEU A 37 7.11 -12.35 -1.66
C LEU A 37 8.44 -13.08 -1.67
N GLU A 38 8.46 -14.41 -1.78
CA GLU A 38 9.69 -15.23 -1.72
C GLU A 38 10.74 -14.82 -2.77
N HIS A 39 10.30 -14.28 -3.90
CA HIS A 39 11.17 -13.89 -5.02
C HIS A 39 11.19 -12.38 -5.26
N PHE A 40 10.64 -11.57 -4.35
CA PHE A 40 10.59 -10.13 -4.51
C PHE A 40 12.00 -9.52 -4.48
N LYS A 41 12.28 -8.64 -5.44
CA LYS A 41 13.50 -7.82 -5.48
C LYS A 41 13.13 -6.36 -5.66
N PRO A 42 13.81 -5.42 -4.98
CA PRO A 42 13.55 -4.00 -5.14
C PRO A 42 13.89 -3.54 -6.56
N TYR A 43 12.94 -2.86 -7.20
CA TYR A 43 13.12 -2.21 -8.49
C TYR A 43 13.25 -0.70 -8.31
N ALA A 44 13.89 -0.06 -9.29
CA ALA A 44 13.90 1.39 -9.37
C ALA A 44 12.50 1.91 -9.76
N THR A 45 12.18 3.13 -9.32
CA THR A 45 10.84 3.75 -9.48
C THR A 45 10.48 4.02 -10.94
N ASP A 46 11.47 4.33 -11.77
CA ASP A 46 11.35 4.48 -13.22
C ASP A 46 10.96 3.15 -13.88
N TYR A 47 11.63 2.05 -13.50
CA TYR A 47 11.31 0.71 -13.96
C TYR A 47 9.85 0.36 -13.65
N MET A 48 9.37 0.68 -12.44
CA MET A 48 7.98 0.43 -12.05
C MET A 48 6.98 1.23 -12.88
N SER A 49 7.31 2.47 -13.19
CA SER A 49 6.49 3.32 -14.07
C SER A 49 6.41 2.74 -15.47
N HIS A 50 7.54 2.35 -16.07
CA HIS A 50 7.57 1.74 -17.40
C HIS A 50 6.89 0.36 -17.45
N MET A 51 7.04 -0.45 -16.41
CA MET A 51 6.39 -1.76 -16.31
C MET A 51 4.87 -1.60 -16.27
N PHE A 52 4.37 -0.69 -15.43
CA PHE A 52 2.94 -0.39 -15.32
C PHE A 52 2.33 0.07 -16.65
N LEU A 53 2.95 1.05 -17.31
CA LEU A 53 2.46 1.55 -18.61
C LEU A 53 2.45 0.46 -19.69
N ARG A 54 3.48 -0.41 -19.71
CA ARG A 54 3.52 -1.55 -20.64
C ARG A 54 2.44 -2.58 -20.37
N MET A 55 2.09 -2.84 -19.11
CA MET A 55 0.98 -3.74 -18.79
C MET A 55 -0.35 -3.19 -19.29
N LEU A 56 -0.60 -1.90 -19.07
CA LEU A 56 -1.83 -1.24 -19.52
C LEU A 56 -1.99 -1.23 -21.04
N ASP A 57 -0.91 -0.94 -21.76
CA ASP A 57 -0.89 -1.00 -23.23
C ASP A 57 -1.26 -2.39 -23.74
N LYS A 58 -0.68 -3.45 -23.16
CA LYS A 58 -0.98 -4.84 -23.53
C LYS A 58 -2.43 -5.25 -23.32
N VAL A 59 -3.13 -4.64 -22.35
CA VAL A 59 -4.55 -4.90 -22.09
C VAL A 59 -5.47 -3.87 -22.76
N GLY A 60 -4.93 -3.00 -23.63
CA GLY A 60 -5.69 -2.02 -24.39
C GLY A 60 -6.18 -0.81 -23.58
N ILE A 61 -5.66 -0.59 -22.38
CA ILE A 61 -6.03 0.55 -21.53
C ILE A 61 -5.15 1.75 -21.89
N ARG A 62 -5.79 2.78 -22.47
CA ARG A 62 -5.14 4.07 -22.72
C ARG A 62 -5.20 4.93 -21.48
N VAL A 63 -4.07 5.53 -21.12
CA VAL A 63 -3.96 6.39 -19.94
C VAL A 63 -3.56 7.81 -20.29
N GLY A 64 -4.19 8.76 -19.61
CA GLY A 64 -3.86 10.18 -19.72
C GLY A 64 -2.72 10.61 -18.79
N ALA A 65 -2.40 11.90 -18.81
CA ALA A 65 -1.46 12.49 -17.87
C ALA A 65 -1.91 12.26 -16.41
N GLY A 66 -0.96 11.91 -15.53
CA GLY A 66 -1.24 11.64 -14.11
C GLY A 66 -1.66 10.19 -13.79
N TYR A 67 -1.72 9.30 -14.78
CA TYR A 67 -1.86 7.86 -14.56
C TYR A 67 -0.48 7.21 -14.43
N GLY A 68 -0.23 6.58 -13.28
CA GLY A 68 0.97 5.79 -13.01
C GLY A 68 0.66 4.63 -12.06
N TRP A 69 1.67 3.87 -11.65
CA TRP A 69 1.49 2.72 -10.76
C TRP A 69 0.87 3.09 -9.40
N HIS A 70 1.01 4.36 -8.96
CA HIS A 70 0.27 4.91 -7.82
C HIS A 70 -1.26 4.91 -7.99
N SER A 71 -1.78 4.72 -9.20
CA SER A 71 -3.22 4.59 -9.46
C SER A 71 -3.80 3.33 -8.83
N ILE A 72 -3.01 2.25 -8.70
CA ILE A 72 -3.42 1.03 -7.97
C ILE A 72 -3.74 1.38 -6.51
N ARG A 73 -2.85 2.16 -5.88
CA ARG A 73 -3.02 2.62 -4.50
C ARG A 73 -4.22 3.57 -4.34
N ARG A 74 -4.46 4.46 -5.31
CA ARG A 74 -5.64 5.35 -5.30
C ARG A 74 -6.95 4.59 -5.51
N ALA A 75 -6.95 3.60 -6.41
CA ALA A 75 -8.09 2.72 -6.62
C ALA A 75 -8.44 1.98 -5.33
N LEU A 76 -7.43 1.42 -4.64
CA LEU A 76 -7.66 0.74 -3.36
C LEU A 76 -8.29 1.66 -2.30
N ALA A 77 -7.78 2.89 -2.13
CA ALA A 77 -8.40 3.85 -1.20
C ALA A 77 -9.86 4.16 -1.56
N THR A 78 -10.14 4.29 -2.86
CA THR A 78 -11.48 4.63 -3.37
C THR A 78 -12.45 3.49 -3.12
N GLU A 79 -12.08 2.27 -3.49
CA GLU A 79 -12.93 1.09 -3.32
C GLU A 79 -13.18 0.77 -1.84
N LEU A 80 -12.17 0.95 -0.97
CA LEU A 80 -12.37 0.82 0.48
C LEU A 80 -13.34 1.87 1.03
N LEU A 81 -13.26 3.11 0.55
CA LEU A 81 -14.21 4.16 0.92
C LEU A 81 -15.64 3.82 0.47
N LEU A 82 -15.79 3.30 -0.76
CA LEU A 82 -17.08 2.86 -1.31
C LEU A 82 -17.63 1.61 -0.62
N SER A 83 -16.77 0.83 0.04
CA SER A 83 -17.12 -0.36 0.83
C SER A 83 -17.35 -0.04 2.32
N ASP A 84 -17.63 1.23 2.64
CA ASP A 84 -17.91 1.74 4.00
C ASP A 84 -16.79 1.49 5.02
N ALA A 85 -15.54 1.36 4.57
CA ALA A 85 -14.41 1.30 5.49
C ALA A 85 -14.25 2.65 6.21
N SER A 86 -14.00 2.60 7.52
CA SER A 86 -13.70 3.81 8.30
C SER A 86 -12.54 4.59 7.66
N ALA A 87 -12.73 5.88 7.41
CA ALA A 87 -11.70 6.76 6.87
C ALA A 87 -10.39 6.66 7.69
N LEU A 88 -10.50 6.57 9.02
CA LEU A 88 -9.36 6.41 9.92
C LEU A 88 -8.62 5.09 9.70
N ASN A 89 -9.35 3.99 9.43
CA ASN A 89 -8.76 2.70 9.08
C ASN A 89 -8.07 2.76 7.72
N ILE A 90 -8.68 3.39 6.71
CA ILE A 90 -8.06 3.58 5.38
C ILE A 90 -6.74 4.35 5.53
N LEU A 91 -6.76 5.51 6.21
CA LEU A 91 -5.58 6.35 6.42
C LEU A 91 -4.41 5.58 7.04
N ARG A 92 -4.73 4.74 8.04
CA ARG A 92 -3.75 3.93 8.75
C ARG A 92 -3.30 2.72 7.96
N PHE A 93 -4.21 2.01 7.30
CA PHE A 93 -3.88 0.93 6.39
C PHE A 93 -2.92 1.39 5.29
N MET A 94 -3.20 2.54 4.68
CA MET A 94 -2.35 3.14 3.66
C MET A 94 -1.00 3.61 4.21
N ARG A 95 -0.83 3.77 5.53
CA ARG A 95 0.40 4.28 6.16
C ARG A 95 0.73 5.71 5.71
N TRP A 96 -0.28 6.56 5.55
CA TRP A 96 -0.02 7.98 5.34
C TRP A 96 0.65 8.61 6.56
N SER A 97 1.57 9.55 6.30
CA SER A 97 2.36 10.17 7.35
C SER A 97 1.47 10.97 8.31
N ASP A 98 1.83 11.00 9.59
CA ASP A 98 1.07 11.78 10.58
C ASP A 98 1.00 13.26 10.21
N ALA A 99 2.05 13.81 9.58
CA ALA A 99 2.07 15.18 9.08
C ALA A 99 0.99 15.41 8.01
N SER A 100 0.80 14.46 7.10
CA SER A 100 -0.20 14.53 6.03
C SER A 100 -1.64 14.46 6.55
N VAL A 101 -1.87 13.77 7.67
CA VAL A 101 -3.23 13.45 8.16
C VAL A 101 -3.66 14.30 9.37
N LYS A 102 -2.70 14.86 10.13
CA LYS A 102 -2.99 15.71 11.31
C LYS A 102 -3.88 16.92 11.00
N GLY A 103 -3.77 17.50 9.80
CA GLY A 103 -4.57 18.65 9.40
C GLY A 103 -6.07 18.36 9.33
N GLU A 104 -6.46 17.14 8.92
CA GLU A 104 -7.85 16.76 8.70
C GLU A 104 -8.45 15.98 9.88
N PHE A 105 -7.67 15.14 10.57
CA PHE A 105 -8.17 14.22 11.60
C PHE A 105 -7.53 14.40 12.98
N GLY A 106 -6.61 15.35 13.13
CA GLY A 106 -5.98 15.69 14.42
C GLY A 106 -5.36 14.48 15.14
N MET A 107 -5.59 14.41 16.46
CA MET A 107 -5.03 13.39 17.35
C MET A 107 -5.64 11.99 17.17
N LEU A 108 -6.81 11.87 16.53
CA LEU A 108 -7.50 10.58 16.32
C LEU A 108 -6.63 9.59 15.55
N THR A 109 -5.84 10.12 14.61
CA THR A 109 -4.85 9.36 13.86
C THR A 109 -3.88 8.65 14.81
N ILE A 110 -3.30 9.36 15.78
CA ILE A 110 -2.28 8.83 16.70
C ILE A 110 -2.87 7.71 17.57
N TYR A 111 -4.12 7.86 18.03
CA TYR A 111 -4.78 6.82 18.83
C TYR A 111 -5.04 5.55 18.04
N ALA A 112 -5.52 5.66 16.79
CA ALA A 112 -5.76 4.50 15.94
C ALA A 112 -4.50 3.68 15.64
N LYS A 113 -3.34 4.33 15.58
CA LYS A 113 -2.05 3.66 15.34
C LYS A 113 -1.71 2.59 16.39
N LYS A 114 -2.24 2.70 17.61
CA LYS A 114 -2.00 1.72 18.68
C LYS A 114 -2.51 0.31 18.34
N ASP A 115 -3.42 0.20 17.38
CA ASP A 115 -4.07 -1.05 17.03
C ASP A 115 -3.92 -1.39 15.53
N GLN A 116 -2.70 -1.19 15.02
CA GLN A 116 -2.40 -1.28 13.60
C GLN A 116 -2.68 -2.68 13.01
N ALA A 117 -2.39 -3.74 13.76
CA ALA A 117 -2.61 -5.11 13.31
C ALA A 117 -4.10 -5.42 13.13
N ARG A 118 -4.96 -4.96 14.07
CA ARG A 118 -6.40 -5.09 13.92
C ARG A 118 -6.93 -4.30 12.73
N ILE A 119 -6.42 -3.09 12.51
CA ILE A 119 -6.80 -2.29 11.33
C ILE A 119 -6.49 -3.04 10.03
N ASP A 120 -5.28 -3.61 9.92
CA ASP A 120 -4.90 -4.38 8.73
C ASP A 120 -5.83 -5.58 8.53
N GLN A 121 -6.14 -6.35 9.59
CA GLN A 121 -7.06 -7.48 9.54
C GLN A 121 -8.49 -7.08 9.16
N GLU A 122 -9.03 -5.99 9.70
CA GLU A 122 -10.36 -5.50 9.33
C GLU A 122 -10.41 -5.08 7.87
N ILE A 123 -9.34 -4.47 7.35
CA ILE A 123 -9.27 -4.11 5.94
C ILE A 123 -9.18 -5.34 5.06
N PHE A 124 -8.42 -6.38 5.44
CA PHE A 124 -8.34 -7.63 4.67
C PHE A 124 -9.71 -8.28 4.43
N LYS A 125 -10.62 -8.24 5.41
CA LYS A 125 -11.98 -8.79 5.29
C LYS A 125 -12.81 -8.15 4.18
N ILE A 126 -12.55 -6.88 3.86
CA ILE A 126 -13.27 -6.09 2.86
C ILE A 126 -12.38 -5.68 1.69
N HIS A 127 -11.17 -6.26 1.58
CA HIS A 127 -10.18 -5.79 0.62
C HIS A 127 -10.59 -6.17 -0.81
N PRO A 128 -10.90 -5.20 -1.68
CA PRO A 128 -11.54 -5.47 -2.98
C PRO A 128 -10.65 -6.24 -3.94
N PHE A 129 -9.33 -6.16 -3.76
CA PHE A 129 -8.37 -6.78 -4.69
C PHE A 129 -7.67 -8.02 -4.13
N LEU A 130 -7.86 -8.35 -2.85
CA LEU A 130 -7.14 -9.45 -2.22
C LEU A 130 -7.56 -10.81 -2.81
N PRO A 131 -8.85 -11.06 -3.11
CA PRO A 131 -9.29 -12.30 -3.74
C PRO A 131 -8.69 -12.59 -5.14
N TYR A 132 -8.09 -11.60 -5.81
CA TYR A 132 -7.45 -11.80 -7.11
C TYR A 132 -6.02 -12.36 -7.02
N TRP A 133 -5.46 -12.47 -5.81
CA TRP A 133 -4.15 -13.07 -5.57
C TRP A 133 -4.32 -14.56 -5.25
N ILE A 134 -4.64 -15.34 -6.30
CA ILE A 134 -4.86 -16.79 -6.25
C ILE A 134 -3.56 -17.57 -6.43
#